data_AF-A0A9P9M8N2-F1
#
_entry.id   AF-A0A9P9M8N2-F1
#
_cell.length_a   1.000
_cell.length_b   1.000
_cell.length_c   1.000
_cell.angle_alpha   90.00
_cell.angle_beta   90.00
_cell.angle_gamma   90.00
#
_symmetry.space_group_name_H-M   'P 1'
#
loop_
_entity.id
_entity.type
_entity.pdbx_description
1 polymer ?
#
loop_
_entity_poly.entity_id
_entity_poly.type
_entity_poly.pdbx_seq_one_letter_code
_entity_poly.pdbx_strand_id
1 'polypeptide(L)'
;MNNVNCGYWPVNISNLQSISSDDVRRFITSQYAKFVASGTAATTGYVSDCYNAAQLSTCDLMVNRQIQWTGTDNTSCPFATGQCVGGDSSAYTMTMKNITAAYYGINVDSTLSVSRENTCAPIIMDPYHCDDGHGGHGYCHFTYNGMNHTTPVRMDTANAYQVHGWFPQANFTVHPNFQVDVGNVSLVYLSRRDLVHLYETHDPIFRATEKVPLLGFEEGGYVPAWKDRVTAIGCAEKLQLCASFKGVTECSPWVGVVRGDENSTGLETFLEKCSQVDRGLVSLLLPKTPVLQTLGDAARASGSELIASQKLLLVPHLQTEIQTASGSDQWKLEGQWFNIILAVSQLAVIHFPIGSPFINTTVTPDEMAPESRFVCENVLIKSFKHTTIRLPGLIMLVVGSALVVLICSLGKYASAFFKSNSYLREILQSWESLSWESQTAMAILGAAGRS
;
A
#
# COMPACT_ATOMS: atom_id res chain seq x y z
N MET A 1 -2.13 29.06 -1.86
CA MET A 1 -2.45 28.10 -2.94
C MET A 1 -3.96 28.04 -3.02
N ASN A 2 -4.56 28.33 -4.18
CA ASN A 2 -6.01 28.14 -4.33
C ASN A 2 -6.30 26.63 -4.24
N ASN A 3 -7.10 26.23 -3.26
CA ASN A 3 -7.47 24.87 -2.82
C ASN A 3 -8.25 24.06 -3.89
N VAL A 4 -7.76 23.99 -5.14
CA VAL A 4 -8.49 23.31 -6.24
C VAL A 4 -8.18 21.81 -6.31
N ASN A 5 -7.18 21.32 -5.56
CA ASN A 5 -6.61 19.99 -5.78
C ASN A 5 -6.69 19.03 -4.58
N CYS A 6 -7.66 19.20 -3.68
CA CYS A 6 -7.83 18.23 -2.58
C CYS A 6 -9.10 17.42 -2.78
N GLY A 7 -9.04 16.11 -2.50
CA GLY A 7 -10.20 15.22 -2.54
C GLY A 7 -9.92 13.87 -3.18
N TYR A 8 -10.96 13.05 -3.26
CA TYR A 8 -10.98 11.88 -4.15
C TYR A 8 -11.20 12.36 -5.59
N TRP A 9 -10.59 11.69 -6.57
CA TRP A 9 -10.54 12.11 -7.97
C TRP A 9 -11.59 11.34 -8.80
N PRO A 10 -12.86 11.79 -8.88
CA PRO A 10 -13.89 11.11 -9.67
C PRO A 10 -13.69 11.33 -11.17
N VAL A 11 -14.14 10.38 -11.99
CA VAL A 11 -14.13 10.54 -13.46
C VAL A 11 -15.32 11.41 -13.86
N ASN A 12 -15.06 12.59 -14.43
CA ASN A 12 -16.12 13.47 -14.93
C ASN A 12 -16.77 12.89 -16.20
N ILE A 13 -18.03 12.49 -16.08
CA ILE A 13 -18.82 11.90 -17.17
C ILE A 13 -19.62 12.92 -17.99
N SER A 14 -19.67 14.18 -17.56
CA SER A 14 -20.53 15.19 -18.19
C SER A 14 -20.08 15.57 -19.61
N ASN A 15 -18.79 15.49 -19.92
CA ASN A 15 -18.27 15.71 -21.28
C ASN A 15 -18.39 14.46 -22.17
N LEU A 16 -18.81 13.33 -21.62
CA LEU A 16 -19.02 12.07 -22.36
C LEU A 16 -20.48 11.90 -22.78
N GLN A 17 -21.30 12.95 -22.69
CA GLN A 17 -22.72 12.93 -23.10
C GLN A 17 -22.94 12.55 -24.57
N SER A 18 -21.93 12.67 -25.43
CA SER A 18 -22.00 12.26 -26.84
C SER A 18 -21.59 10.80 -27.09
N ILE A 19 -21.17 10.08 -26.06
CA ILE A 19 -20.68 8.70 -26.14
C ILE A 19 -21.77 7.76 -25.59
N SER A 20 -21.90 6.56 -26.17
CA SER A 20 -22.84 5.57 -25.66
C SER A 20 -22.63 5.33 -24.16
N SER A 21 -23.71 5.14 -23.39
CA SER A 21 -23.61 4.91 -21.93
C SER A 21 -22.66 3.76 -21.58
N ASP A 22 -22.54 2.78 -22.47
CA ASP A 22 -21.69 1.62 -22.28
C ASP A 22 -20.20 1.92 -22.49
N ASP A 23 -19.84 2.74 -23.49
CA ASP A 23 -18.45 3.12 -23.71
C ASP A 23 -17.95 4.08 -22.61
N VAL A 24 -18.83 4.96 -22.13
CA VAL A 24 -18.56 5.81 -20.95
C VAL A 24 -18.29 4.95 -19.73
N ARG A 25 -19.16 3.97 -19.47
CA ARG A 25 -18.99 3.02 -18.35
C ARG A 25 -17.69 2.24 -18.49
N ARG A 26 -17.37 1.69 -19.67
CA ARG A 26 -16.10 0.97 -19.91
C ARG A 26 -14.89 1.87 -19.70
N PHE A 27 -14.92 3.11 -20.18
CA PHE A 27 -13.84 4.06 -19.99
C PHE A 27 -13.61 4.35 -18.51
N ILE A 28 -14.66 4.69 -17.76
CA ILE A 28 -14.58 4.94 -16.30
C ILE A 28 -14.03 3.72 -15.59
N THR A 29 -14.58 2.53 -15.87
CA THR A 29 -14.11 1.28 -15.28
C THR A 29 -12.62 1.05 -15.59
N SER A 30 -12.16 1.35 -16.81
CA SER A 30 -10.76 1.20 -17.18
C SER A 30 -9.83 2.18 -16.45
N GLN A 31 -10.25 3.44 -16.26
CA GLN A 31 -9.46 4.44 -15.53
C GLN A 31 -9.41 4.12 -14.04
N TYR A 32 -10.55 3.71 -13.47
CA TYR A 32 -10.63 3.26 -12.09
C TYR A 32 -9.74 2.03 -11.86
N ALA A 33 -9.79 1.03 -12.75
CA ALA A 33 -8.93 -0.14 -12.68
C ALA A 33 -7.45 0.23 -12.74
N LYS A 34 -7.05 1.15 -13.63
CA LYS A 34 -5.67 1.66 -13.71
C LYS A 34 -5.23 2.39 -12.43
N PHE A 35 -6.12 3.17 -11.84
CA PHE A 35 -5.86 3.86 -10.58
C PHE A 35 -5.66 2.88 -9.43
N VAL A 36 -6.57 1.92 -9.26
CA VAL A 36 -6.47 0.87 -8.24
C VAL A 36 -5.21 0.04 -8.43
N ALA A 37 -4.92 -0.35 -9.67
CA ALA A 37 -3.71 -1.09 -10.04
C ALA A 37 -2.42 -0.34 -9.68
N SER A 38 -2.30 0.91 -10.14
CA SER A 38 -1.09 1.72 -9.93
C SER A 38 -0.91 2.08 -8.45
N GLY A 39 -2.02 2.42 -7.78
CA GLY A 39 -2.02 2.68 -6.35
C GLY A 39 -1.63 1.44 -5.54
N THR A 40 -2.10 0.26 -5.92
CA THR A 40 -1.72 -0.97 -5.23
C THR A 40 -0.29 -1.36 -5.52
N ALA A 41 0.18 -1.30 -6.77
CA ALA A 41 1.58 -1.57 -7.10
C ALA A 41 2.55 -0.64 -6.33
N ALA A 42 2.22 0.65 -6.24
CA ALA A 42 2.99 1.60 -5.42
C ALA A 42 2.95 1.27 -3.93
N THR A 43 1.79 0.81 -3.44
CA THR A 43 1.62 0.39 -2.04
C THR A 43 2.39 -0.89 -1.73
N THR A 44 2.39 -1.87 -2.63
CA THR A 44 3.14 -3.11 -2.49
C THR A 44 4.64 -2.86 -2.52
N GLY A 45 5.09 -1.98 -3.41
CA GLY A 45 6.45 -1.45 -3.36
C GLY A 45 6.78 -0.84 -2.00
N TYR A 46 5.89 0.02 -1.47
CA TYR A 46 6.06 0.59 -0.13
C TYR A 46 6.12 -0.48 0.96
N VAL A 47 5.22 -1.48 0.97
CA VAL A 47 5.22 -2.54 1.99
C VAL A 47 6.50 -3.36 1.91
N SER A 48 6.91 -3.78 0.71
CA SER A 48 8.16 -4.50 0.48
C SER A 48 9.37 -3.72 0.99
N ASP A 49 9.47 -2.45 0.60
CA ASP A 49 10.64 -1.61 0.86
C ASP A 49 10.66 -1.04 2.27
N CYS A 50 9.50 -0.83 2.91
CA CYS A 50 9.40 -0.07 4.15
C CYS A 50 8.93 -0.86 5.36
N TYR A 51 8.01 -1.82 5.20
CA TYR A 51 7.57 -2.58 6.37
C TYR A 51 8.66 -3.57 6.81
N ASN A 52 9.41 -4.12 5.84
CA ASN A 52 10.41 -5.16 6.10
C ASN A 52 11.86 -4.66 6.11
N ALA A 53 12.16 -3.45 5.62
CA ALA A 53 13.53 -2.93 5.55
C ALA A 53 13.85 -1.85 6.59
N ALA A 54 15.11 -1.83 7.03
CA ALA A 54 15.62 -0.77 7.89
C ALA A 54 16.06 0.44 7.03
N GLN A 55 15.33 1.55 7.18
CA GLN A 55 15.84 2.92 6.97
C GLN A 55 16.05 3.42 5.52
N LEU A 56 15.16 3.10 4.59
CA LEU A 56 15.07 3.92 3.38
C LEU A 56 14.41 5.26 3.70
N SER A 57 15.00 6.36 3.23
CA SER A 57 14.47 7.72 3.45
C SER A 57 13.08 7.89 2.85
N THR A 58 12.75 7.15 1.78
CA THR A 58 11.43 7.12 1.14
C THR A 58 10.33 6.60 2.08
N CYS A 59 10.69 5.82 3.10
CA CYS A 59 9.74 5.26 4.06
C CYS A 59 9.22 6.29 5.07
N ASP A 60 9.89 7.44 5.20
CA ASP A 60 9.49 8.51 6.11
C ASP A 60 8.42 9.43 5.51
N LEU A 61 7.73 9.03 4.44
CA LEU A 61 6.59 9.76 3.88
C LEU A 61 5.43 9.85 4.89
N MET A 62 5.20 8.77 5.62
CA MET A 62 4.12 8.64 6.60
C MET A 62 4.58 9.01 8.02
N VAL A 63 3.63 9.46 8.86
CA VAL A 63 3.91 9.71 10.28
C VAL A 63 4.34 8.41 10.96
N ASN A 64 3.56 7.34 10.76
CA ASN A 64 3.89 5.98 11.17
C ASN A 64 4.19 5.14 9.93
N ARG A 65 5.35 4.47 9.92
CA ARG A 65 5.80 3.68 8.77
C ARG A 65 4.85 2.52 8.47
N GLN A 66 4.37 1.85 9.51
CA GLN A 66 3.52 0.67 9.41
C GLN A 66 2.43 0.73 10.45
N ILE A 67 1.17 0.45 10.05
CA ILE A 67 0.10 0.15 11.01
C ILE A 67 0.37 -1.23 11.61
N GLN A 68 0.52 -1.27 12.92
CA GLN A 68 0.69 -2.52 13.65
C GLN A 68 -0.64 -3.30 13.72
N TRP A 69 -0.55 -4.61 13.53
CA TRP A 69 -1.66 -5.52 13.67
C TRP A 69 -1.18 -6.84 14.28
N THR A 70 -2.12 -7.62 14.81
CA THR A 70 -1.85 -8.92 15.42
C THR A 70 -2.53 -10.03 14.64
N GLY A 71 -1.77 -11.07 14.29
CA GLY A 71 -2.30 -12.31 13.75
C GLY A 71 -2.66 -13.30 14.85
N THR A 72 -3.73 -14.05 14.68
CA THR A 72 -4.13 -15.14 15.59
C THR A 72 -4.47 -16.37 14.75
N ASP A 73 -3.72 -17.44 14.98
CA ASP A 73 -3.95 -18.75 14.40
C ASP A 73 -5.09 -19.50 15.07
N ASN A 74 -5.62 -20.49 14.36
CA ASN A 74 -6.60 -21.45 14.84
C ASN A 74 -7.87 -20.78 15.39
N THR A 75 -8.31 -19.71 14.74
CA THR A 75 -9.57 -19.04 15.08
C THR A 75 -10.75 -19.74 14.42
N SER A 76 -11.95 -19.41 14.91
CA SER A 76 -13.19 -19.97 14.36
C SER A 76 -13.34 -19.61 12.88
N CYS A 77 -13.64 -20.62 12.06
CA CYS A 77 -14.06 -20.46 10.68
C CYS A 77 -15.25 -19.50 10.64
N PRO A 78 -15.19 -18.41 9.84
CA PRO A 78 -16.29 -17.45 9.79
C PRO A 78 -17.48 -17.98 8.96
N PHE A 79 -17.31 -19.10 8.28
CA PHE A 79 -18.25 -19.71 7.36
C PHE A 79 -18.99 -20.87 8.01
N ALA A 80 -19.98 -21.44 7.30
CA ALA A 80 -20.72 -22.59 7.81
C ALA A 80 -19.79 -23.77 8.14
N THR A 81 -20.19 -24.58 9.13
CA THR A 81 -19.45 -25.76 9.57
C THR A 81 -19.05 -26.65 8.38
N GLY A 82 -17.77 -26.99 8.32
CA GLY A 82 -17.19 -27.80 7.25
C GLY A 82 -16.82 -27.03 5.98
N GLN A 83 -17.07 -25.72 5.89
CA GLN A 83 -16.68 -24.92 4.71
C GLN A 83 -15.19 -24.59 4.67
N CYS A 84 -14.52 -24.47 5.83
CA CYS A 84 -13.08 -24.20 5.91
C CYS A 84 -12.26 -25.49 5.79
N VAL A 85 -11.18 -25.44 5.00
CA VAL A 85 -10.18 -26.52 4.95
C VAL A 85 -9.44 -26.55 6.28
N GLY A 86 -9.32 -27.74 6.89
CA GLY A 86 -8.72 -27.91 8.22
C GLY A 86 -9.72 -27.80 9.38
N GLY A 87 -11.02 -27.59 9.10
CA GLY A 87 -12.10 -27.62 10.08
C GLY A 87 -12.51 -26.23 10.61
N ASP A 88 -13.42 -26.22 11.59
CA ASP A 88 -14.06 -24.98 12.08
C ASP A 88 -13.13 -24.12 12.95
N SER A 89 -11.88 -24.53 13.17
CA SER A 89 -10.87 -23.81 13.96
C SER A 89 -9.55 -23.64 13.21
N SER A 90 -9.57 -23.62 11.87
CA SER A 90 -8.36 -23.48 11.03
C SER A 90 -8.16 -22.07 10.48
N ALA A 91 -9.01 -21.11 10.83
CA ALA A 91 -8.94 -19.77 10.31
C ALA A 91 -7.76 -18.99 10.92
N TYR A 92 -7.38 -17.92 10.22
CA TYR A 92 -6.38 -16.97 10.63
C TYR A 92 -7.01 -15.58 10.71
N THR A 93 -6.96 -14.97 11.88
CA THR A 93 -7.55 -13.65 12.12
C THR A 93 -6.47 -12.58 12.24
N MET A 94 -6.58 -11.54 11.43
CA MET A 94 -5.72 -10.36 11.45
C MET A 94 -6.49 -9.20 12.06
N THR A 95 -5.97 -8.63 13.15
CA THR A 95 -6.66 -7.59 13.89
C THR A 95 -5.83 -6.33 14.04
N MET A 96 -6.42 -5.20 13.67
CA MET A 96 -5.94 -3.85 13.90
C MET A 96 -6.90 -3.19 14.90
N LYS A 97 -6.39 -2.63 16.01
CA LYS A 97 -7.23 -2.03 17.05
C LYS A 97 -6.87 -0.58 17.31
N ASN A 98 -7.90 0.25 17.51
CA ASN A 98 -7.81 1.61 18.05
C ASN A 98 -6.85 2.55 17.29
N ILE A 99 -6.88 2.52 15.97
CA ILE A 99 -6.07 3.42 15.14
C ILE A 99 -6.75 4.78 15.04
N THR A 100 -6.07 5.83 15.49
CA THR A 100 -6.61 7.20 15.53
C THR A 100 -6.25 8.00 14.28
N ALA A 101 -6.92 9.14 14.06
CA ALA A 101 -6.59 10.07 12.99
C ALA A 101 -5.12 10.55 13.05
N ALA A 102 -4.61 10.80 14.26
CA ALA A 102 -3.21 11.17 14.48
C ALA A 102 -2.23 10.07 14.04
N TYR A 103 -2.63 8.79 14.16
CA TYR A 103 -1.83 7.67 13.67
C TYR A 103 -1.64 7.71 12.15
N TYR A 104 -2.69 8.12 11.43
CA TYR A 104 -2.66 8.38 9.99
C TYR A 104 -1.93 9.67 9.61
N GLY A 105 -1.52 10.47 10.59
CA GLY A 105 -0.90 11.77 10.37
C GLY A 105 -1.89 12.90 10.11
N ILE A 106 -3.13 12.79 10.56
CA ILE A 106 -4.12 13.86 10.48
C ILE A 106 -4.12 14.61 11.81
N ASN A 107 -3.69 15.88 11.78
CA ASN A 107 -3.61 16.76 12.93
C ASN A 107 -4.99 17.37 13.25
N VAL A 108 -5.87 16.58 13.86
CA VAL A 108 -7.19 17.03 14.26
C VAL A 108 -7.53 16.56 15.66
N ASP A 109 -8.23 17.40 16.42
CA ASP A 109 -8.74 17.04 17.74
C ASP A 109 -9.97 16.15 17.59
N SER A 110 -9.70 14.85 17.43
CA SER A 110 -10.72 13.81 17.31
C SER A 110 -10.36 12.64 18.22
N THR A 111 -11.39 12.11 18.90
CA THR A 111 -11.29 10.89 19.69
C THR A 111 -11.66 9.64 18.88
N LEU A 112 -11.94 9.81 17.58
CA LEU A 112 -12.29 8.73 16.69
C LEU A 112 -11.09 7.77 16.54
N SER A 113 -11.38 6.49 16.73
CA SER A 113 -10.48 5.41 16.43
C SER A 113 -11.18 4.32 15.63
N VAL A 114 -10.41 3.66 14.79
CA VAL A 114 -10.88 2.60 13.90
C VAL A 114 -10.25 1.28 14.34
N SER A 115 -11.06 0.25 14.40
CA SER A 115 -10.64 -1.13 14.56
C SER A 115 -11.13 -1.95 13.37
N ARG A 116 -10.30 -2.89 12.91
CA ARG A 116 -10.58 -3.74 11.76
C ARG A 116 -10.14 -5.16 12.10
N GLU A 117 -10.98 -6.12 11.74
CA GLU A 117 -10.69 -7.53 11.89
C GLU A 117 -10.99 -8.23 10.57
N ASN A 118 -10.04 -9.02 10.10
CA ASN A 118 -10.18 -9.81 8.89
C ASN A 118 -9.85 -11.27 9.22
N THR A 119 -10.85 -12.14 9.16
CA THR A 119 -10.70 -13.57 9.44
C THR A 119 -10.75 -14.33 8.13
N CYS A 120 -9.64 -14.98 7.79
CA CYS A 120 -9.46 -15.69 6.52
C CYS A 120 -9.25 -17.18 6.76
N ALA A 121 -9.78 -18.00 5.85
CA ALA A 121 -9.49 -19.42 5.82
C ALA A 121 -9.46 -19.92 4.37
N PRO A 122 -8.61 -20.92 4.06
CA PRO A 122 -8.77 -21.71 2.86
C PRO A 122 -10.15 -22.36 2.87
N ILE A 123 -10.88 -22.30 1.76
CA ILE A 123 -12.25 -22.81 1.66
C ILE A 123 -12.32 -24.07 0.79
N ILE A 124 -13.23 -24.97 1.14
CA ILE A 124 -13.56 -26.12 0.30
C ILE A 124 -14.22 -25.60 -0.97
N MET A 125 -13.64 -25.98 -2.11
CA MET A 125 -14.12 -25.56 -3.42
C MET A 125 -15.38 -26.32 -3.85
N ASP A 126 -15.73 -27.47 -3.29
CA ASP A 126 -17.00 -28.13 -3.66
C ASP A 126 -18.23 -27.34 -3.14
N PRO A 127 -19.28 -27.14 -3.95
CA PRO A 127 -19.54 -27.71 -5.27
C PRO A 127 -19.03 -26.87 -6.47
N TYR A 128 -18.21 -25.84 -6.25
CA TYR A 128 -17.61 -25.02 -7.30
C TYR A 128 -16.65 -25.87 -8.15
N HIS A 129 -17.02 -26.09 -9.41
CA HIS A 129 -16.29 -26.97 -10.31
C HIS A 129 -15.43 -26.15 -11.28
N CYS A 130 -14.18 -26.60 -11.48
CA CYS A 130 -13.37 -26.10 -12.58
C CYS A 130 -13.46 -27.11 -13.72
N ASP A 131 -14.24 -26.75 -14.75
CA ASP A 131 -14.46 -27.58 -15.93
C ASP A 131 -13.31 -27.39 -16.93
N ASP A 132 -12.89 -28.52 -17.52
CA ASP A 132 -11.91 -28.61 -18.61
C ASP A 132 -12.49 -28.37 -20.01
N GLY A 133 -13.77 -27.97 -20.07
CA GLY A 133 -14.63 -28.26 -21.21
C GLY A 133 -14.21 -27.69 -22.57
N HIS A 134 -13.31 -26.71 -22.63
CA HIS A 134 -13.03 -25.97 -23.87
C HIS A 134 -11.54 -25.81 -24.16
N GLY A 135 -10.88 -26.89 -24.63
CA GLY A 135 -9.64 -26.78 -25.43
C GLY A 135 -8.36 -26.38 -24.69
N GLY A 136 -8.21 -26.76 -23.41
CA GLY A 136 -7.04 -26.41 -22.60
C GLY A 136 -7.15 -25.07 -21.88
N HIS A 137 -8.30 -24.41 -21.97
CA HIS A 137 -8.67 -23.30 -21.11
C HIS A 137 -9.44 -23.86 -19.91
N GLY A 138 -8.78 -23.97 -18.75
CA GLY A 138 -9.47 -24.29 -17.50
C GLY A 138 -10.33 -23.11 -17.08
N TYR A 139 -11.64 -23.31 -16.95
CA TYR A 139 -12.56 -22.31 -16.42
C TYR A 139 -13.08 -22.80 -15.07
N CYS A 140 -12.96 -21.98 -14.03
CA CYS A 140 -13.71 -22.24 -12.81
C CYS A 140 -15.12 -21.66 -12.92
N HIS A 141 -16.09 -22.56 -13.03
CA HIS A 141 -17.51 -22.26 -13.05
C HIS A 141 -18.03 -22.36 -11.63
N PHE A 142 -18.47 -21.24 -11.05
CA PHE A 142 -19.15 -21.28 -9.77
C PHE A 142 -20.65 -21.29 -10.05
N THR A 143 -21.24 -22.48 -9.94
CA THR A 143 -22.69 -22.59 -9.97
C THR A 143 -23.19 -22.40 -8.55
N TYR A 144 -23.94 -21.33 -8.33
CA TYR A 144 -24.57 -21.06 -7.04
C TYR A 144 -26.09 -21.02 -7.19
N ASN A 145 -26.81 -21.87 -6.44
CA ASN A 145 -28.26 -22.07 -6.55
C ASN A 145 -28.75 -22.38 -7.99
N GLY A 146 -27.96 -23.10 -8.78
CA GLY A 146 -28.29 -23.38 -10.18
C GLY A 146 -28.18 -22.18 -11.13
N MET A 147 -27.74 -21.02 -10.63
CA MET A 147 -27.34 -19.89 -11.46
C MET A 147 -25.83 -19.98 -11.74
N ASN A 148 -25.49 -20.00 -13.03
CA ASN A 148 -24.11 -20.01 -13.50
C ASN A 148 -23.51 -18.63 -13.31
N HIS A 149 -22.77 -18.42 -12.22
CA HIS A 149 -21.89 -17.28 -12.08
C HIS A 149 -20.48 -17.71 -12.46
N THR A 150 -20.09 -17.37 -13.68
CA THR A 150 -18.72 -17.54 -14.15
C THR A 150 -17.94 -16.27 -13.89
N THR A 151 -17.07 -16.26 -12.87
CA THR A 151 -15.86 -15.43 -12.99
C THR A 151 -14.84 -16.29 -13.71
N PRO A 152 -14.47 -15.96 -14.95
CA PRO A 152 -13.45 -16.71 -15.66
C PRO A 152 -12.13 -16.56 -14.90
N VAL A 153 -11.75 -17.60 -14.17
CA VAL A 153 -10.38 -17.79 -13.71
C VAL A 153 -9.65 -18.45 -14.87
N ARG A 154 -8.92 -17.63 -15.63
CA ARG A 154 -8.24 -18.07 -16.84
C ARG A 154 -6.93 -18.72 -16.49
N MET A 155 -6.90 -20.05 -16.41
CA MET A 155 -5.63 -20.77 -16.18
C MET A 155 -4.65 -20.56 -17.35
N ASP A 156 -5.16 -20.30 -18.57
CA ASP A 156 -4.36 -20.22 -19.77
C ASP A 156 -3.41 -19.01 -19.82
N THR A 157 -3.73 -17.94 -19.08
CA THR A 157 -2.93 -16.71 -19.05
C THR A 157 -2.00 -16.60 -17.84
N ALA A 158 -2.06 -17.54 -16.90
CA ALA A 158 -1.27 -17.48 -15.69
C ALA A 158 0.19 -17.89 -15.98
N ASN A 159 1.14 -16.98 -15.75
CA ASN A 159 2.55 -17.31 -15.61
C ASN A 159 2.79 -17.55 -14.10
N ALA A 160 2.92 -18.82 -13.70
CA ALA A 160 2.80 -19.32 -12.33
C ALA A 160 1.47 -19.00 -11.66
N TYR A 161 1.35 -17.84 -11.00
CA TYR A 161 0.24 -17.50 -10.13
C TYR A 161 -0.64 -16.41 -10.73
N GLN A 162 -1.95 -16.59 -10.63
CA GLN A 162 -2.92 -15.56 -10.90
C GLN A 162 -3.95 -15.48 -9.77
N VAL A 163 -4.16 -14.26 -9.30
CA VAL A 163 -5.04 -13.97 -8.15
C VAL A 163 -6.28 -13.26 -8.67
N HIS A 164 -7.46 -13.79 -8.31
CA HIS A 164 -8.74 -13.19 -8.64
C HIS A 164 -9.52 -12.90 -7.36
N GLY A 165 -9.77 -11.63 -7.07
CA GLY A 165 -10.69 -11.23 -6.01
C GLY A 165 -12.13 -11.20 -6.51
N TRP A 166 -13.03 -11.70 -5.68
CA TRP A 166 -14.48 -11.59 -5.86
C TRP A 166 -15.12 -11.01 -4.60
N PHE A 167 -16.12 -10.16 -4.84
CA PHE A 167 -16.91 -9.52 -3.81
C PHE A 167 -18.39 -9.49 -4.26
N PRO A 168 -19.35 -9.86 -3.40
CA PRO A 168 -20.77 -9.77 -3.74
C PRO A 168 -21.16 -8.32 -4.05
N GLN A 169 -21.73 -8.10 -5.23
CA GLN A 169 -22.32 -6.82 -5.61
C GLN A 169 -23.74 -6.72 -5.04
N ALA A 170 -24.31 -5.51 -4.97
CA ALA A 170 -25.69 -5.30 -4.54
C ALA A 170 -26.66 -6.18 -5.35
N ASN A 171 -27.67 -6.75 -4.68
CA ASN A 171 -28.62 -7.75 -5.21
C ASN A 171 -28.01 -9.13 -5.49
N PHE A 172 -26.84 -9.45 -4.94
CA PHE A 172 -26.26 -10.78 -5.01
C PHE A 172 -26.55 -11.56 -3.73
N THR A 173 -27.31 -12.66 -3.83
CA THR A 173 -27.49 -13.57 -2.71
C THR A 173 -26.19 -14.35 -2.51
N VAL A 174 -25.54 -14.22 -1.36
CA VAL A 174 -24.35 -15.02 -1.00
C VAL A 174 -24.77 -16.46 -0.66
N HIS A 175 -23.92 -17.44 -1.00
CA HIS A 175 -24.13 -18.85 -0.61
C HIS A 175 -24.35 -19.01 0.88
N PRO A 176 -25.31 -19.84 1.36
CA PRO A 176 -25.53 -20.03 2.79
C PRO A 176 -24.25 -20.40 3.54
N ASN A 177 -23.44 -21.27 2.94
CA ASN A 177 -22.11 -21.61 3.47
C ASN A 177 -21.16 -20.41 3.65
N PHE A 178 -21.31 -19.34 2.89
CA PHE A 178 -20.54 -18.10 2.99
C PHE A 178 -21.33 -16.97 3.66
N GLN A 179 -22.50 -17.25 4.24
CA GLN A 179 -23.17 -16.25 5.06
C GLN A 179 -22.42 -16.12 6.38
N VAL A 180 -22.22 -14.87 6.79
CA VAL A 180 -21.58 -14.50 8.05
C VAL A 180 -22.56 -13.65 8.83
N ASP A 181 -22.60 -13.82 10.15
CA ASP A 181 -23.51 -13.04 11.01
C ASP A 181 -23.22 -11.54 10.91
N VAL A 182 -21.93 -11.19 10.81
CA VAL A 182 -21.44 -9.82 10.75
C VAL A 182 -20.21 -9.74 9.84
N GLY A 183 -20.21 -8.76 8.94
CA GLY A 183 -19.06 -8.43 8.11
C GLY A 183 -19.35 -8.61 6.62
N ASN A 184 -18.35 -8.27 5.81
CA ASN A 184 -18.38 -8.50 4.38
C ASN A 184 -17.54 -9.72 4.03
N VAL A 185 -18.06 -10.56 3.16
CA VAL A 185 -17.33 -11.72 2.65
C VAL A 185 -16.63 -11.37 1.36
N SER A 186 -15.40 -11.84 1.23
CA SER A 186 -14.65 -11.75 0.01
C SER A 186 -13.94 -13.07 -0.25
N LEU A 187 -13.82 -13.44 -1.53
CA LEU A 187 -13.15 -14.66 -1.97
C LEU A 187 -11.96 -14.28 -2.84
N VAL A 188 -10.82 -14.90 -2.59
CA VAL A 188 -9.65 -14.83 -3.46
C VAL A 188 -9.40 -16.20 -4.03
N TYR A 189 -9.46 -16.29 -5.36
CA TYR A 189 -9.06 -17.47 -6.10
C TYR A 189 -7.60 -17.34 -6.48
N LEU A 190 -6.87 -18.43 -6.29
CA LEU A 190 -5.51 -18.60 -6.72
C LEU A 190 -5.48 -19.69 -7.78
N SER A 191 -5.18 -19.32 -9.02
CA SER A 191 -4.92 -20.29 -10.08
C SER A 191 -3.42 -20.43 -10.34
N ARG A 192 -3.01 -21.67 -10.58
CA ARG A 192 -1.64 -22.05 -10.88
C ARG A 192 -1.52 -22.73 -12.23
N ARG A 193 -0.58 -22.28 -13.06
CA ARG A 193 -0.23 -22.92 -14.33
C ARG A 193 1.30 -23.02 -14.47
N ASP A 194 1.75 -24.14 -15.05
CA ASP A 194 3.14 -24.39 -15.42
C ASP A 194 4.15 -24.15 -14.27
N LEU A 195 3.70 -24.44 -13.06
CA LEU A 195 4.43 -24.28 -11.82
C LEU A 195 4.85 -25.63 -11.24
N VAL A 196 6.14 -25.80 -10.98
CA VAL A 196 6.69 -26.97 -10.28
C VAL A 196 7.21 -26.54 -8.92
N HIS A 197 6.85 -27.26 -7.88
CA HIS A 197 7.40 -27.09 -6.54
C HIS A 197 8.64 -27.95 -6.38
N LEU A 198 9.71 -27.37 -5.82
CA LEU A 198 10.93 -28.12 -5.52
C LEU A 198 10.70 -29.16 -4.41
N TYR A 199 9.79 -28.86 -3.48
CA TYR A 199 9.47 -29.69 -2.33
C TYR A 199 7.98 -30.04 -2.28
N GLU A 200 7.66 -31.22 -1.75
CA GLU A 200 6.28 -31.58 -1.46
C GLU A 200 5.66 -30.56 -0.49
N THR A 201 4.48 -30.07 -0.84
CA THR A 201 3.79 -29.01 -0.10
C THR A 201 2.37 -29.45 0.24
N HIS A 202 2.04 -29.43 1.54
CA HIS A 202 0.71 -29.75 2.06
C HIS A 202 -0.09 -28.51 2.48
N ASP A 203 0.42 -27.31 2.17
CA ASP A 203 -0.33 -26.07 2.35
C ASP A 203 -1.66 -26.14 1.59
N PRO A 204 -2.81 -25.81 2.21
CA PRO A 204 -4.12 -25.95 1.58
C PRO A 204 -4.33 -25.05 0.34
N ILE A 205 -3.56 -23.97 0.19
CA ILE A 205 -3.62 -23.03 -0.93
C ILE A 205 -2.45 -23.22 -1.90
N PHE A 206 -1.34 -23.80 -1.45
CA PHE A 206 -0.15 -24.04 -2.28
C PHE A 206 0.17 -25.52 -2.44
N ARG A 207 -0.83 -26.39 -2.28
CA ARG A 207 -0.67 -27.85 -2.29
C ARG A 207 -0.03 -28.33 -3.59
N ALA A 208 1.03 -29.12 -3.46
CA ALA A 208 1.72 -29.79 -4.55
C ALA A 208 2.31 -31.11 -4.05
N THR A 209 1.66 -32.22 -4.41
CA THR A 209 1.98 -33.56 -3.92
C THR A 209 2.22 -34.57 -5.04
N GLU A 210 1.94 -34.22 -6.29
CA GLU A 210 2.14 -35.13 -7.43
C GLU A 210 3.59 -35.03 -7.92
N LYS A 211 4.38 -36.09 -7.72
CA LYS A 211 5.78 -36.12 -8.13
C LYS A 211 5.91 -36.23 -9.65
N VAL A 212 6.71 -35.36 -10.26
CA VAL A 212 7.01 -35.34 -11.69
C VAL A 212 8.53 -35.34 -11.94
N PRO A 213 9.01 -35.98 -13.01
CA PRO A 213 10.41 -35.87 -13.40
C PRO A 213 10.73 -34.44 -13.82
N LEU A 214 11.83 -33.88 -13.32
CA LEU A 214 12.30 -32.54 -13.66
C LEU A 214 13.71 -32.65 -14.24
N LEU A 215 13.90 -32.22 -15.48
CA LEU A 215 15.17 -32.37 -16.17
C LEU A 215 16.27 -31.57 -15.43
N GLY A 216 17.33 -32.25 -15.02
CA GLY A 216 18.42 -31.66 -14.23
C GLY A 216 18.31 -31.83 -12.71
N PHE A 217 17.23 -32.45 -12.21
CA PHE A 217 17.03 -32.74 -10.78
C PHE A 217 16.74 -34.23 -10.58
N GLU A 218 17.67 -34.96 -9.93
CA GLU A 218 17.50 -36.40 -9.68
C GLU A 218 16.25 -36.72 -8.86
N GLU A 219 15.90 -35.84 -7.92
CA GLU A 219 14.72 -36.01 -7.07
C GLU A 219 13.40 -35.64 -7.77
N GLY A 220 13.45 -35.04 -8.96
CA GLY A 220 12.28 -34.51 -9.66
C GLY A 220 11.73 -33.23 -9.03
N GLY A 221 10.44 -32.97 -9.22
CA GLY A 221 9.69 -31.90 -8.58
C GLY A 221 8.26 -32.35 -8.27
N TYR A 222 7.44 -31.44 -7.75
CA TYR A 222 6.06 -31.70 -7.37
C TYR A 222 5.12 -30.73 -8.06
N VAL A 223 3.97 -31.19 -8.53
CA VAL A 223 2.93 -30.34 -9.14
C VAL A 223 1.65 -30.43 -8.32
N PRO A 224 0.80 -29.39 -8.35
CA PRO A 224 -0.55 -29.47 -7.82
C PRO A 224 -1.34 -30.54 -8.56
N ALA A 225 -2.09 -31.35 -7.80
CA ALA A 225 -3.10 -32.22 -8.39
C ALA A 225 -4.14 -31.39 -9.15
N TRP A 226 -4.83 -32.00 -10.11
CA TRP A 226 -5.81 -31.30 -10.94
C TRP A 226 -6.79 -30.43 -10.13
N LYS A 227 -7.41 -31.03 -9.11
CA LYS A 227 -8.34 -30.35 -8.19
C LYS A 227 -7.72 -29.24 -7.33
N ASP A 228 -6.40 -29.25 -7.18
CA ASP A 228 -5.65 -28.30 -6.36
C ASP A 228 -5.00 -27.19 -7.22
N ARG A 229 -5.21 -27.18 -8.55
CA ARG A 229 -4.70 -26.11 -9.44
C ARG A 229 -5.40 -24.78 -9.23
N VAL A 230 -6.64 -24.82 -8.76
CA VAL A 230 -7.37 -23.64 -8.29
C VAL A 230 -7.80 -23.88 -6.87
N THR A 231 -7.35 -22.98 -6.01
CA THR A 231 -7.70 -22.95 -4.58
C THR A 231 -8.29 -21.60 -4.27
N ALA A 232 -9.05 -21.49 -3.17
CA ALA A 232 -9.58 -20.21 -2.75
C ALA A 232 -9.40 -19.97 -1.25
N ILE A 233 -9.21 -18.69 -0.92
CA ILE A 233 -9.26 -18.16 0.44
C ILE A 233 -10.54 -17.36 0.54
N GLY A 234 -11.38 -17.69 1.52
CA GLY A 234 -12.48 -16.83 1.91
C GLY A 234 -12.09 -16.00 3.12
N CYS A 235 -12.43 -14.72 3.13
CA CYS A 235 -12.31 -13.88 4.31
C CYS A 235 -13.62 -13.19 4.66
N ALA A 236 -13.86 -13.08 5.96
CA ALA A 236 -14.90 -12.25 6.55
C ALA A 236 -14.25 -11.03 7.20
N GLU A 237 -14.67 -9.86 6.75
CA GLU A 237 -14.09 -8.60 7.14
C GLU A 237 -15.09 -7.75 7.91
N LYS A 238 -14.69 -7.27 9.09
CA LYS A 238 -15.50 -6.39 9.92
C LYS A 238 -14.72 -5.19 10.44
N LEU A 239 -15.49 -4.15 10.73
CA LEU A 239 -15.01 -2.85 11.16
C LEU A 239 -15.79 -2.40 12.40
N GLN A 240 -15.09 -1.69 13.29
CA GLN A 240 -15.68 -1.01 14.43
C GLN A 240 -15.11 0.40 14.55
N LEU A 241 -15.98 1.37 14.80
CA LEU A 241 -15.61 2.74 15.10
C LEU A 241 -15.81 2.99 16.60
N CYS A 242 -14.88 3.69 17.24
CA CYS A 242 -15.01 4.11 18.63
C CYS A 242 -14.73 5.61 18.75
N ALA A 243 -15.53 6.32 19.54
CA ALA A 243 -15.38 7.75 19.80
C ALA A 243 -15.84 8.09 21.22
N SER A 244 -15.34 9.19 21.78
CA SER A 244 -15.72 9.65 23.12
C SER A 244 -16.80 10.72 23.05
N PHE A 245 -17.96 10.42 23.63
CA PHE A 245 -19.10 11.33 23.74
C PHE A 245 -19.26 11.76 25.19
N LYS A 246 -19.12 13.06 25.48
CA LYS A 246 -19.23 13.61 26.85
C LYS A 246 -18.32 12.89 27.88
N GLY A 247 -17.13 12.47 27.44
CA GLY A 247 -16.15 11.77 28.28
C GLY A 247 -16.36 10.25 28.39
N VAL A 248 -17.39 9.69 27.77
CA VAL A 248 -17.62 8.23 27.71
C VAL A 248 -17.25 7.72 26.33
N THR A 249 -16.34 6.74 26.25
CA THR A 249 -16.02 6.06 24.99
C THR A 249 -17.13 5.09 24.63
N GLU A 250 -17.79 5.32 23.51
CA GLU A 250 -18.76 4.42 22.91
C GLU A 250 -18.19 3.86 21.61
N CYS A 251 -18.51 2.61 21.29
CA CYS A 251 -18.14 1.99 20.03
C CYS A 251 -19.39 1.58 19.24
N SER A 252 -19.29 1.66 17.92
CA SER A 252 -20.27 1.07 17.02
C SER A 252 -20.31 -0.46 17.24
N PRO A 253 -21.40 -1.13 16.85
CA PRO A 253 -21.33 -2.57 16.62
C PRO A 253 -20.24 -2.87 15.57
N TRP A 254 -19.77 -4.10 15.57
CA TRP A 254 -19.02 -4.60 14.42
C TRP A 254 -19.95 -4.65 13.22
N VAL A 255 -19.46 -4.18 12.07
CA VAL A 255 -20.22 -4.11 10.82
C VAL A 255 -19.34 -4.49 9.64
N GLY A 256 -19.95 -4.69 8.47
CA GLY A 256 -19.21 -4.72 7.21
C GLY A 256 -18.55 -3.36 6.90
N VAL A 257 -17.44 -3.41 6.19
CA VAL A 257 -16.72 -2.26 5.60
C VAL A 257 -17.49 -1.58 4.47
N VAL A 258 -18.28 -2.33 3.71
CA VAL A 258 -19.11 -1.82 2.62
C VAL A 258 -20.60 -1.99 2.92
N ARG A 259 -21.38 -1.08 2.32
CA ARG A 259 -22.84 -1.02 2.46
C ARG A 259 -23.49 -2.30 1.94
N GLY A 260 -24.46 -2.81 2.70
CA GLY A 260 -25.30 -3.95 2.29
C GLY A 260 -26.39 -3.55 1.28
N ASP A 261 -27.32 -4.48 1.04
CA ASP A 261 -28.39 -4.32 0.04
C ASP A 261 -29.34 -3.13 0.32
N GLU A 262 -29.49 -2.73 1.59
CA GLU A 262 -30.29 -1.56 1.98
C GLU A 262 -29.51 -0.23 1.89
N ASN A 263 -28.32 -0.23 1.28
CA ASN A 263 -27.41 0.91 1.25
C ASN A 263 -27.03 1.42 2.67
N SER A 264 -27.22 0.58 3.69
CA SER A 264 -26.79 0.82 5.07
C SER A 264 -25.51 0.04 5.38
N THR A 265 -24.71 0.59 6.28
CA THR A 265 -23.56 -0.06 6.91
C THR A 265 -23.89 -0.57 8.30
N GLY A 266 -24.97 -0.09 8.93
CA GLY A 266 -25.21 -0.25 10.36
C GLY A 266 -24.45 0.77 11.23
N LEU A 267 -23.64 1.64 10.62
CA LEU A 267 -22.93 2.73 11.32
C LEU A 267 -23.76 4.00 11.42
N GLU A 268 -24.92 4.09 10.76
CA GLU A 268 -25.69 5.34 10.62
C GLU A 268 -26.03 5.93 11.99
N THR A 269 -26.55 5.11 12.91
CA THR A 269 -26.90 5.52 14.28
C THR A 269 -25.69 5.96 15.11
N PHE A 270 -24.51 5.37 14.86
CA PHE A 270 -23.25 5.79 15.49
C PHE A 270 -22.77 7.12 14.91
N LEU A 271 -22.77 7.25 13.58
CA LEU A 271 -22.34 8.46 12.87
C LEU A 271 -23.26 9.65 13.15
N GLU A 272 -24.53 9.43 13.44
CA GLU A 272 -25.46 10.48 13.89
C GLU A 272 -24.96 11.19 15.16
N LYS A 273 -24.30 10.46 16.07
CA LYS A 273 -23.69 11.03 17.29
C LYS A 273 -22.36 11.72 17.04
N CYS A 274 -21.65 11.32 15.98
CA CYS A 274 -20.32 11.83 15.63
C CYS A 274 -20.36 13.31 15.20
N SER A 275 -19.27 14.03 15.48
CA SER A 275 -19.07 15.39 14.98
C SER A 275 -18.92 15.41 13.46
N GLN A 276 -19.10 16.57 12.83
CA GLN A 276 -18.89 16.71 11.38
C GLN A 276 -17.45 16.34 10.97
N VAL A 277 -16.47 16.67 11.82
CA VAL A 277 -15.07 16.30 11.65
C VAL A 277 -14.90 14.79 11.65
N ASP A 278 -15.48 14.09 12.63
CA ASP A 278 -15.40 12.63 12.73
C ASP A 278 -16.08 11.96 11.53
N ARG A 279 -17.22 12.47 11.06
CA ARG A 279 -17.87 11.96 9.84
C ARG A 279 -16.98 12.12 8.60
N GLY A 280 -16.30 13.26 8.48
CA GLY A 280 -15.30 13.49 7.43
C GLY A 280 -14.12 12.52 7.54
N LEU A 281 -13.61 12.26 8.74
CA LEU A 281 -12.57 11.25 8.99
C LEU A 281 -13.04 9.85 8.60
N VAL A 282 -14.25 9.45 8.98
CA VAL A 282 -14.83 8.15 8.61
C VAL A 282 -14.90 8.01 7.09
N SER A 283 -15.35 9.04 6.38
CA SER A 283 -15.43 9.01 4.92
C SER A 283 -14.07 8.85 4.22
N LEU A 284 -12.98 9.26 4.89
CA LEU A 284 -11.61 9.18 4.41
C LEU A 284 -10.93 7.85 4.78
N LEU A 285 -11.05 7.46 6.05
CA LEU A 285 -10.32 6.34 6.63
C LEU A 285 -10.97 4.99 6.32
N LEU A 286 -12.28 4.97 6.02
CA LEU A 286 -12.94 3.74 5.63
C LEU A 286 -12.70 3.46 4.15
N PRO A 287 -11.99 2.37 3.82
CA PRO A 287 -11.84 1.98 2.44
C PRO A 287 -13.23 1.69 1.87
N LYS A 288 -13.51 2.26 0.69
CA LYS A 288 -14.77 2.03 -0.02
C LYS A 288 -14.87 0.61 -0.61
N THR A 289 -13.81 -0.17 -0.50
CA THR A 289 -13.68 -1.53 -1.03
C THR A 289 -13.14 -2.48 0.04
N PRO A 290 -13.59 -3.74 0.07
CA PRO A 290 -13.02 -4.76 0.94
C PRO A 290 -11.55 -5.04 0.63
N VAL A 291 -10.86 -5.61 1.62
CA VAL A 291 -9.45 -6.06 1.58
C VAL A 291 -9.15 -6.78 0.26
N LEU A 292 -9.84 -7.89 0.04
CA LEU A 292 -9.50 -8.82 -1.02
C LEU A 292 -9.93 -8.35 -2.42
N GLN A 293 -10.92 -7.45 -2.52
CA GLN A 293 -11.27 -6.86 -3.82
C GLN A 293 -10.11 -6.02 -4.35
N THR A 294 -9.52 -5.21 -3.47
CA THR A 294 -8.38 -4.35 -3.81
C THR A 294 -7.19 -5.18 -4.30
N LEU A 295 -6.92 -6.32 -3.63
CA LEU A 295 -5.87 -7.25 -4.03
C LEU A 295 -6.18 -7.95 -5.35
N GLY A 296 -7.43 -8.39 -5.56
CA GLY A 296 -7.85 -8.99 -6.82
C GLY A 296 -7.73 -8.03 -8.00
N ASP A 297 -8.13 -6.78 -7.82
CA ASP A 297 -8.05 -5.74 -8.84
C ASP A 297 -6.59 -5.35 -9.12
N ALA A 298 -5.74 -5.33 -8.09
CA ALA A 298 -4.30 -5.10 -8.22
C ALA A 298 -3.60 -6.22 -8.98
N ALA A 299 -3.83 -7.47 -8.57
CA ALA A 299 -3.15 -8.62 -9.14
C ALA A 299 -3.48 -8.82 -10.63
N ARG A 300 -4.67 -8.40 -11.07
CA ARG A 300 -5.01 -8.38 -12.50
C ARG A 300 -4.11 -7.45 -13.33
N ALA A 301 -3.52 -6.43 -12.72
CA ALA A 301 -2.82 -5.38 -13.43
C ALA A 301 -1.30 -5.39 -13.22
N SER A 302 -0.81 -5.76 -12.03
CA SER A 302 0.63 -5.81 -11.72
C SER A 302 1.21 -7.23 -11.71
N GLY A 303 0.38 -8.27 -11.86
CA GLY A 303 0.78 -9.66 -11.67
C GLY A 303 0.55 -10.14 -10.23
N SER A 304 0.88 -11.40 -9.94
CA SER A 304 0.66 -11.98 -8.62
C SER A 304 1.69 -11.44 -7.61
N GLU A 305 1.28 -10.51 -6.74
CA GLU A 305 2.08 -9.96 -5.63
C GLU A 305 2.10 -10.88 -4.38
N LEU A 306 2.10 -12.19 -4.60
CA LEU A 306 2.25 -13.19 -3.54
C LEU A 306 3.69 -13.20 -3.02
N ILE A 307 3.88 -13.46 -1.73
CA ILE A 307 5.21 -13.82 -1.21
C ILE A 307 5.68 -15.10 -1.88
N ALA A 308 4.76 -16.03 -2.17
CA ALA A 308 5.06 -17.24 -2.94
C ALA A 308 5.65 -16.91 -4.33
N SER A 309 5.19 -15.84 -5.01
CA SER A 309 5.72 -15.49 -6.34
C SER A 309 7.14 -14.92 -6.28
N GLN A 310 7.52 -14.29 -5.16
CA GLN A 310 8.89 -13.81 -4.93
C GLN A 310 9.90 -14.98 -4.74
N LYS A 311 9.40 -16.18 -4.45
CA LYS A 311 10.20 -17.40 -4.25
C LYS A 311 10.24 -18.28 -5.50
N LEU A 312 9.86 -17.73 -6.65
CA LEU A 312 9.92 -18.40 -7.94
C LEU A 312 11.29 -18.26 -8.57
N LEU A 313 11.83 -19.37 -9.05
CA LEU A 313 13.02 -19.41 -9.88
C LEU A 313 12.59 -19.70 -11.31
N LEU A 314 12.79 -18.73 -12.20
CA LEU A 314 12.62 -18.97 -13.63
C LEU A 314 13.77 -19.86 -14.13
N VAL A 315 13.44 -21.01 -14.71
CA VAL A 315 14.42 -21.90 -15.35
C VAL A 315 14.21 -21.87 -16.85
N PRO A 316 14.95 -21.05 -17.62
CA PRO A 316 14.67 -20.78 -19.04
C PRO A 316 14.63 -22.04 -19.91
N HIS A 317 15.48 -23.03 -19.62
CA HIS A 317 15.54 -24.28 -20.39
C HIS A 317 14.31 -25.18 -20.21
N LEU A 318 13.58 -25.01 -19.11
CA LEU A 318 12.40 -25.80 -18.80
C LEU A 318 11.10 -25.06 -19.14
N GLN A 319 11.18 -23.77 -19.49
CA GLN A 319 10.03 -22.89 -19.68
C GLN A 319 9.02 -22.99 -18.52
N THR A 320 9.50 -23.30 -17.31
CA THR A 320 8.71 -23.48 -16.09
C THR A 320 9.31 -22.65 -14.97
N GLU A 321 8.45 -22.22 -14.05
CA GLU A 321 8.84 -21.54 -12.84
C GLU A 321 8.87 -22.55 -11.69
N ILE A 322 9.96 -22.53 -10.92
CA ILE A 322 10.13 -23.44 -9.79
C ILE A 322 9.84 -22.69 -8.48
N GLN A 323 8.82 -23.12 -7.76
CA GLN A 323 8.57 -22.66 -6.41
C GLN A 323 9.51 -23.33 -5.41
N THR A 324 10.25 -22.49 -4.67
CA THR A 324 11.15 -22.94 -3.60
C THR A 324 10.54 -22.85 -2.21
N ALA A 325 9.35 -22.25 -2.08
CA ALA A 325 8.63 -22.17 -0.81
C ALA A 325 8.24 -23.58 -0.32
N SER A 326 8.56 -23.87 0.95
CA SER A 326 8.17 -25.09 1.65
C SER A 326 7.40 -24.75 2.93
N GLY A 327 6.56 -25.68 3.39
CA GLY A 327 5.77 -25.54 4.62
C GLY A 327 4.27 -25.72 4.41
N SER A 328 3.53 -25.90 5.51
CA SER A 328 2.06 -26.06 5.55
C SER A 328 1.29 -24.75 5.70
N ASP A 329 1.99 -23.65 5.97
CA ASP A 329 1.41 -22.38 6.42
C ASP A 329 1.82 -21.18 5.55
N GLN A 330 2.27 -21.43 4.31
CA GLN A 330 2.61 -20.37 3.36
C GLN A 330 1.42 -19.44 3.10
N TRP A 331 0.19 -19.95 3.05
CA TRP A 331 -1.02 -19.14 2.90
C TRP A 331 -1.21 -18.11 4.03
N LYS A 332 -0.74 -18.40 5.24
CA LYS A 332 -0.79 -17.46 6.37
C LYS A 332 0.29 -16.40 6.25
N LEU A 333 1.45 -16.76 5.69
CA LEU A 333 2.49 -15.78 5.36
C LEU A 333 2.00 -14.77 4.33
N GLU A 334 1.12 -15.19 3.40
CA GLU A 334 0.40 -14.27 2.50
C GLU A 334 -0.49 -13.26 3.24
N GLY A 335 -0.65 -13.37 4.57
CA GLY A 335 -1.24 -12.34 5.43
C GLY A 335 -0.58 -10.96 5.31
N GLN A 336 0.58 -10.83 4.65
CA GLN A 336 1.09 -9.54 4.17
C GLN A 336 0.09 -8.76 3.30
N TRP A 337 -0.87 -9.42 2.69
CA TRP A 337 -2.03 -8.78 2.07
C TRP A 337 -2.71 -7.76 3.00
N PHE A 338 -2.81 -8.07 4.29
CA PHE A 338 -3.33 -7.13 5.27
C PHE A 338 -2.43 -5.90 5.43
N ASN A 339 -1.10 -6.06 5.40
CA ASN A 339 -0.16 -4.93 5.37
C ASN A 339 -0.38 -4.04 4.14
N ILE A 340 -0.57 -4.63 2.95
CA ILE A 340 -0.83 -3.87 1.71
C ILE A 340 -2.05 -2.97 1.91
N ILE A 341 -3.13 -3.49 2.46
CA ILE A 341 -4.37 -2.71 2.60
C ILE A 341 -4.29 -1.65 3.69
N LEU A 342 -3.61 -1.97 4.78
CA LEU A 342 -3.31 -0.97 5.80
C LEU A 342 -2.47 0.16 5.18
N ALA A 343 -1.44 -0.17 4.40
CA ALA A 343 -0.65 0.82 3.68
C ALA A 343 -1.48 1.59 2.64
N VAL A 344 -2.42 0.97 1.93
CA VAL A 344 -3.36 1.65 1.01
C VAL A 344 -4.16 2.70 1.79
N SER A 345 -4.66 2.35 2.99
CA SER A 345 -5.42 3.29 3.82
C SER A 345 -4.57 4.48 4.27
N GLN A 346 -3.29 4.26 4.59
CA GLN A 346 -2.39 5.36 4.96
C GLN A 346 -2.01 6.23 3.76
N LEU A 347 -1.72 5.62 2.60
CA LEU A 347 -1.40 6.34 1.38
C LEU A 347 -2.59 7.11 0.83
N ALA A 348 -3.82 6.63 1.04
CA ALA A 348 -5.03 7.37 0.69
C ALA A 348 -5.08 8.72 1.42
N VAL A 349 -4.70 8.77 2.70
CA VAL A 349 -4.65 10.02 3.48
C VAL A 349 -3.61 11.00 2.93
N ILE A 350 -2.45 10.51 2.46
CA ILE A 350 -1.40 11.36 1.87
C ILE A 350 -1.79 11.86 0.48
N HIS A 351 -2.36 11.00 -0.36
CA HIS A 351 -2.74 11.39 -1.71
C HIS A 351 -3.96 12.30 -1.75
N PHE A 352 -4.75 12.32 -0.68
CA PHE A 352 -5.94 13.17 -0.55
C PHE A 352 -5.65 14.66 -0.77
N PRO A 353 -4.67 15.30 -0.09
CA PRO A 353 -4.29 16.69 -0.36
C PRO A 353 -3.38 16.89 -1.57
N ILE A 354 -2.61 15.86 -1.99
CA ILE A 354 -1.59 16.02 -3.04
C ILE A 354 -2.18 15.96 -4.45
N GLY A 355 -3.14 15.06 -4.67
CA GLY A 355 -3.33 14.51 -6.00
C GLY A 355 -3.07 13.02 -6.05
N SER A 356 -3.90 12.30 -6.80
CA SER A 356 -3.47 11.04 -7.37
C SER A 356 -2.43 11.33 -8.45
N PRO A 357 -1.17 10.86 -8.32
CA PRO A 357 -0.21 10.97 -9.42
C PRO A 357 -0.61 10.10 -10.62
N PHE A 358 -1.57 9.19 -10.44
CA PHE A 358 -1.96 8.18 -11.43
C PHE A 358 -3.15 8.62 -12.30
N ILE A 359 -3.82 9.73 -11.98
CA ILE A 359 -4.97 10.24 -12.73
C ILE A 359 -4.69 11.70 -13.12
N ASN A 360 -4.93 12.03 -14.39
CA ASN A 360 -4.87 13.42 -14.85
C ASN A 360 -6.05 14.23 -14.27
N THR A 361 -5.76 15.14 -13.34
CA THR A 361 -6.73 15.93 -12.57
C THR A 361 -7.38 17.08 -13.37
N THR A 362 -6.92 17.35 -14.59
CA THR A 362 -7.42 18.46 -15.43
C THR A 362 -8.84 18.27 -15.96
N VAL A 363 -9.48 17.13 -15.69
CA VAL A 363 -10.77 16.75 -16.28
C VAL A 363 -11.92 16.77 -15.26
N THR A 364 -11.68 17.08 -13.98
CA THR A 364 -12.56 16.61 -12.89
C THR A 364 -13.04 17.71 -11.92
N PRO A 365 -14.34 17.91 -11.72
CA PRO A 365 -14.89 18.61 -10.55
C PRO A 365 -15.02 17.68 -9.34
N ASP A 366 -14.97 18.31 -8.17
CA ASP A 366 -14.85 17.76 -6.82
C ASP A 366 -16.17 17.12 -6.32
N GLU A 367 -16.25 15.77 -6.21
CA GLU A 367 -17.28 15.06 -5.41
C GLU A 367 -16.78 14.77 -3.98
N MET A 368 -15.87 15.59 -3.47
CA MET A 368 -15.52 15.51 -2.07
C MET A 368 -16.76 15.85 -1.23
N ALA A 369 -17.09 14.95 -0.29
CA ALA A 369 -18.05 15.25 0.75
C ALA A 369 -17.60 16.57 1.42
N PRO A 370 -18.43 17.63 1.47
CA PRO A 370 -18.02 18.92 2.01
C PRO A 370 -17.36 18.82 3.39
N GLU A 371 -17.74 17.79 4.14
CA GLU A 371 -17.23 17.42 5.46
C GLU A 371 -15.76 17.00 5.47
N SER A 372 -15.20 16.44 4.39
CA SER A 372 -13.79 15.98 4.38
C SER A 372 -12.79 17.07 3.97
N ARG A 373 -13.25 18.30 3.63
CA ARG A 373 -12.37 19.41 3.23
C ARG A 373 -11.34 19.82 4.27
N PHE A 374 -11.67 19.69 5.56
CA PHE A 374 -10.71 20.06 6.61
C PHE A 374 -9.48 19.15 6.59
N VAL A 375 -9.59 17.91 6.11
CA VAL A 375 -8.46 16.95 6.06
C VAL A 375 -7.31 17.56 5.27
N CYS A 376 -7.60 18.26 4.16
CA CYS A 376 -6.62 18.89 3.29
C CYS A 376 -5.63 19.79 4.03
N GLU A 377 -6.13 20.50 5.03
CA GLU A 377 -5.36 21.49 5.81
C GLU A 377 -4.70 20.86 7.03
N ASN A 378 -5.06 19.62 7.37
CA ASN A 378 -4.64 18.96 8.60
C ASN A 378 -3.80 17.69 8.37
N VAL A 379 -3.57 17.24 7.14
CA VAL A 379 -2.65 16.11 6.88
C VAL A 379 -1.20 16.55 7.02
N LEU A 380 -0.45 15.86 7.87
CA LEU A 380 0.98 16.02 8.09
C LEU A 380 1.74 15.21 7.03
N ILE A 381 2.29 15.91 6.03
CA ILE A 381 3.18 15.30 5.03
C ILE A 381 4.61 15.69 5.36
N LYS A 382 5.46 14.68 5.56
CA LYS A 382 6.91 14.90 5.60
C LYS A 382 7.39 15.15 4.17
N SER A 383 7.52 16.42 3.79
CA SER A 383 8.01 16.82 2.48
C SER A 383 9.55 16.79 2.44
N PHE A 384 10.13 15.92 1.62
CA PHE A 384 11.56 15.93 1.32
C PHE A 384 11.99 17.08 0.39
N LYS A 385 11.03 17.71 -0.30
CA LYS A 385 11.31 18.85 -1.20
C LYS A 385 11.61 20.13 -0.44
N HIS A 386 11.16 20.23 0.79
CA HIS A 386 11.73 21.19 1.73
C HIS A 386 12.88 20.47 2.41
N THR A 387 14.05 20.51 1.80
CA THR A 387 15.29 20.46 2.58
C THR A 387 15.13 21.57 3.61
N THR A 388 14.70 21.22 4.82
CA THR A 388 14.86 22.09 5.96
C THR A 388 16.35 22.35 5.97
N ILE A 389 16.77 23.51 5.46
CA ILE A 389 18.09 24.04 5.77
C ILE A 389 18.12 23.92 7.27
N ARG A 390 18.90 22.98 7.80
CA ARG A 390 18.95 22.75 9.24
C ARG A 390 19.21 24.13 9.82
N LEU A 391 18.36 24.61 10.72
CA LEU A 391 18.50 25.95 11.30
C LEU A 391 19.95 26.23 11.73
N PRO A 392 20.73 25.25 12.27
CA PRO A 392 22.17 25.40 12.49
C PRO A 392 23.01 25.72 11.24
N GLY A 393 22.72 25.12 10.09
CA GLY A 393 23.39 25.40 8.82
C GLY A 393 23.06 26.80 8.28
N LEU A 394 21.82 27.26 8.43
CA LEU A 394 21.44 28.64 8.09
C LEU A 394 22.15 29.63 9.02
N ILE A 395 22.16 29.36 10.33
CA ILE A 395 22.87 30.16 11.33
C ILE A 395 24.36 30.22 11.02
N MET A 396 25.01 29.10 10.70
CA MET A 396 26.43 29.06 10.31
C MET A 396 26.70 29.88 9.05
N LEU A 397 25.81 29.85 8.06
CA LEU A 397 25.95 30.64 6.83
C LEU A 397 25.81 32.14 7.10
N VAL A 398 24.79 32.54 7.88
CA VAL A 398 24.55 33.95 8.24
C VAL A 398 25.66 34.49 9.15
N VAL A 399 26.03 33.75 10.19
CA VAL A 399 27.09 34.13 11.12
C VAL A 399 28.45 34.13 10.42
N GLY A 400 28.74 33.12 9.60
CA GLY A 400 29.98 33.04 8.84
C GLY A 400 30.12 34.18 7.84
N SER A 401 29.07 34.52 7.10
CA SER A 401 29.08 35.66 6.16
C SER A 401 29.20 37.01 6.88
N ALA A 402 28.50 37.20 8.01
CA ALA A 402 28.64 38.40 8.83
C ALA A 402 30.07 38.55 9.39
N LEU A 403 30.69 37.45 9.84
CA LEU A 403 32.07 37.44 10.33
C LEU A 403 33.06 37.85 9.23
N VAL A 404 32.90 37.30 8.01
CA VAL A 404 33.75 37.67 6.86
C VAL A 404 33.60 39.15 6.52
N VAL A 405 32.37 39.68 6.49
CA VAL A 405 32.13 41.12 6.24
C VAL A 405 32.75 41.98 7.34
N LEU A 406 32.69 41.55 8.60
CA LEU A 406 33.29 42.25 9.73
C LEU A 406 34.83 42.25 9.65
N ILE A 407 35.45 41.12 9.29
CA ILE A 407 36.90 41.02 9.07
C ILE A 407 37.32 41.94 7.90
N CYS A 408 36.58 41.93 6.79
CA CYS A 408 36.87 42.78 5.64
C CYS A 408 36.70 44.28 5.94
N SER A 409 35.72 44.67 6.77
CA SER A 409 35.51 46.07 7.13
C SER A 409 36.58 46.56 8.11
N LEU A 410 36.93 45.76 9.12
CA LEU A 410 38.04 46.05 10.04
C LEU A 410 39.37 46.17 9.29
N GLY A 411 39.61 45.34 8.28
CA GLY A 411 40.78 45.47 7.41
C GLY A 411 40.88 46.82 6.70
N LYS A 412 39.76 47.40 6.27
CA LYS A 412 39.74 48.75 5.66
C LYS A 412 40.05 49.84 6.69
N TYR A 413 39.46 49.77 7.88
CA TYR A 413 39.75 50.73 8.95
C TYR A 413 41.19 50.62 9.44
N ALA A 414 41.69 49.40 9.63
CA ALA A 414 43.09 49.16 9.97
C ALA A 414 44.00 49.73 8.88
N SER A 415 43.75 49.44 7.60
CA SER A 415 44.52 50.00 6.48
C SER A 415 44.50 51.53 6.45
N ALA A 416 43.35 52.16 6.70
CA ALA A 416 43.24 53.63 6.77
C ALA A 416 44.01 54.21 7.97
N PHE A 417 43.90 53.58 9.15
CA PHE A 417 44.63 53.97 10.36
C PHE A 417 46.14 53.83 10.16
N PHE A 418 46.58 52.72 9.59
CA PHE A 418 47.98 52.48 9.24
C PHE A 418 48.50 53.47 8.20
N LYS A 419 47.70 53.87 7.20
CA LYS A 419 48.07 54.90 6.23
C LYS A 419 48.19 56.29 6.84
N SER A 420 47.45 56.58 7.91
CA SER A 420 47.46 57.88 8.61
C SER A 420 48.66 58.03 9.56
N ASN A 421 49.29 56.93 9.98
CA ASN A 421 50.36 56.95 10.98
C ASN A 421 51.71 56.67 10.31
N SER A 422 52.54 57.70 10.17
CA SER A 422 53.81 57.64 9.41
C SER A 422 54.76 56.55 9.90
N TYR A 423 54.80 56.29 11.22
CA TYR A 423 55.65 55.27 11.82
C TYR A 423 55.26 53.84 11.41
N LEU A 424 53.95 53.56 11.33
CA LEU A 424 53.47 52.23 10.94
C LEU A 424 53.57 51.99 9.44
N ARG A 425 53.66 53.06 8.63
CA ARG A 425 53.84 52.97 7.18
C ARG A 425 55.20 52.32 6.82
N GLU A 426 56.25 52.62 7.57
CA GLU A 426 57.57 51.98 7.39
C GLU A 426 57.54 50.49 7.76
N ILE A 427 56.84 50.14 8.83
CA ILE A 427 56.66 48.74 9.24
C ILE A 427 55.88 47.98 8.17
N LEU A 428 54.79 48.54 7.63
CA LEU A 428 54.02 47.89 6.56
C LEU A 428 54.82 47.70 5.26
N GLN A 429 55.68 48.65 4.89
CA GLN A 429 56.57 48.48 3.75
C GLN A 429 57.58 47.34 3.96
N SER A 430 58.06 47.16 5.20
CA SER A 430 58.89 46.01 5.59
C SER A 430 58.13 44.68 5.53
N TRP A 431 56.84 44.67 5.84
CA TRP A 431 56.03 43.45 5.75
C TRP A 431 55.64 43.10 4.31
N GLU A 432 55.36 44.09 3.46
CA GLU A 432 55.18 43.87 2.02
C GLU A 432 56.46 43.30 1.39
N SER A 433 57.63 43.79 1.81
CA SER A 433 58.93 43.24 1.38
C SER A 433 59.18 41.81 1.89
N LEU A 434 58.60 41.39 3.02
CA LEU A 434 58.69 40.00 3.48
C LEU A 434 57.66 39.09 2.78
N SER A 435 56.49 39.62 2.40
CA SER A 435 55.43 38.85 1.76
C SER A 435 55.82 38.39 0.33
N TRP A 436 56.49 39.25 -0.45
CA TRP A 436 56.93 38.87 -1.81
C TRP A 436 58.06 37.82 -1.75
N GLU A 437 58.94 37.87 -0.76
CA GLU A 437 59.96 36.83 -0.55
C GLU A 437 59.31 35.48 -0.22
N SER A 438 58.23 35.47 0.58
CA SER A 438 57.49 34.24 0.90
C SER A 438 56.74 33.65 -0.30
N GLN A 439 56.14 34.49 -1.16
CA GLN A 439 55.47 34.00 -2.38
C GLN A 439 56.48 33.45 -3.39
N THR A 440 57.65 34.07 -3.49
CA THR A 440 58.74 33.59 -4.33
C THR A 440 59.28 32.26 -3.79
N ALA A 441 59.44 32.11 -2.47
CA ALA A 441 59.84 30.85 -1.84
C ALA A 441 58.81 29.72 -2.04
N MET A 442 57.51 30.03 -1.93
CA MET A 442 56.41 29.07 -2.19
C MET A 442 56.34 28.67 -3.67
N ALA A 443 56.59 29.59 -4.60
CA ALA A 443 56.67 29.29 -6.03
C ALA A 443 57.88 28.39 -6.35
N ILE A 444 59.04 28.63 -5.71
CA ILE A 444 60.23 27.79 -5.84
C ILE A 444 59.99 26.37 -5.28
N LEU A 445 59.36 26.26 -4.11
CA LEU A 445 58.98 24.96 -3.53
C LEU A 445 57.95 24.21 -4.39
N GLY A 446 57.00 24.93 -4.99
CA GLY A 446 56.04 24.36 -5.95
C GLY A 446 56.68 23.90 -7.27
N ALA A 447 57.77 24.53 -7.69
CA ALA A 447 58.55 24.11 -8.87
C ALA A 447 59.47 22.91 -8.56
N ALA A 448 60.08 22.86 -7.38
CA ALA A 448 60.93 21.75 -6.94
C ALA A 448 60.13 20.45 -6.68
N GLY A 449 58.84 20.54 -6.38
CA GLY A 449 57.95 19.39 -6.25
C GLY A 449 57.44 18.79 -7.57
N ARG A 450 57.90 19.28 -8.73
CA ARG A 450 57.51 18.79 -10.07
C ARG A 450 58.66 18.21 -10.91
N SER A 451 59.85 18.06 -10.33
CA SER A 451 60.93 17.20 -10.84
C SER A 451 60.96 15.90 -10.06
#